data_AF-A0A2E3K8J7-F1
#
_entry.id   AF-A0A2E3K8J7-F1
#
_cell.length_a   1.000
_cell.length_b   1.000
_cell.length_c   1.000
_cell.angle_alpha   90.00
_cell.angle_beta   90.00
_cell.angle_gamma   90.00
#
_symmetry.space_group_name_H-M   'P 1'
#
loop_
_entity.id
_entity.type
_entity.pdbx_description
1 polymer ?
#
loop_
_entity_poly.entity_id
_entity_poly.type
_entity_poly.pdbx_seq_one_letter_code
_entity_poly.pdbx_strand_id
1 'polypeptide(L)'
;MNDKTKTDSYGNPIDLKSNKPNSPFRYAGGKFYARKLILEQLKPSHSYCEPFAGGGSIFFAQKIPAKFNWLNDFDEALINTYLQIRDNLQELAKYLDGIQATKELHTFYKNEYKPKTDTERAFRWYYLNRTSYSGIMKEENCYWGYGEKYSMRPKNWIPHLRTVSDKLQSVKITNIDFEEVIDSASDGSMLFVDPPYYNADQKKFYPCNFELKD
;
A
#
# COMPACT_ATOMS: atom_id res chain seq x y z
N MET A 1 -18.51 24.67 -24.82
CA MET A 1 -19.02 24.52 -23.44
C MET A 1 -17.87 24.01 -22.59
N ASN A 2 -17.54 24.74 -21.51
CA ASN A 2 -16.29 24.64 -20.77
C ASN A 2 -15.99 23.24 -20.24
N ASP A 3 -14.90 22.65 -20.74
CA ASP A 3 -14.24 21.49 -20.15
C ASP A 3 -13.55 21.95 -18.85
N LYS A 4 -14.26 21.84 -17.72
CA LYS A 4 -13.65 22.09 -16.40
C LYS A 4 -12.73 20.93 -16.12
N THR A 5 -11.43 21.12 -16.35
CA THR A 5 -10.37 20.25 -15.82
C THR A 5 -10.59 20.10 -14.32
N LYS A 6 -11.04 18.91 -13.89
CA LYS A 6 -11.12 18.61 -12.46
C LYS A 6 -9.71 18.60 -11.91
N THR A 7 -9.50 19.25 -10.79
CA THR A 7 -8.21 19.27 -10.08
C THR A 7 -8.29 18.38 -8.84
N ASP A 8 -7.17 17.76 -8.45
CA ASP A 8 -7.07 17.08 -7.15
C ASP A 8 -7.22 18.09 -6.00
N SER A 9 -7.27 17.61 -4.75
CA SER A 9 -7.29 18.48 -3.55
C SER A 9 -6.08 19.41 -3.44
N TYR A 10 -5.13 19.30 -4.38
CA TYR A 10 -3.88 20.02 -4.46
C TYR A 10 -3.76 20.88 -5.73
N GLY A 11 -4.84 21.08 -6.48
CA GLY A 11 -4.90 22.00 -7.64
C GLY A 11 -4.29 21.46 -8.94
N ASN A 12 -3.94 20.17 -9.02
CA ASN A 12 -3.31 19.58 -10.21
C ASN A 12 -4.37 18.94 -11.12
N PRO A 13 -4.25 19.04 -12.47
CA PRO A 13 -5.19 18.42 -13.40
C PRO A 13 -5.34 16.91 -13.18
N ILE A 14 -6.58 16.44 -13.00
CA ILE A 14 -6.94 15.02 -12.92
C ILE A 14 -7.22 14.50 -14.33
N ASP A 15 -6.48 13.47 -14.76
CA ASP A 15 -6.87 12.66 -15.91
C ASP A 15 -8.09 11.79 -15.54
N LEU A 16 -9.26 12.16 -16.06
CA LEU A 16 -10.54 11.50 -15.79
C LEU A 16 -10.71 10.16 -16.54
N LYS A 17 -9.74 9.72 -17.35
CA LYS A 17 -9.70 8.35 -17.86
C LYS A 17 -9.34 7.42 -16.70
N SER A 18 -10.37 6.87 -16.06
CA SER A 18 -10.30 6.08 -14.83
C SER A 18 -9.35 4.86 -14.90
N ASN A 19 -8.05 5.07 -14.81
CA ASN A 19 -7.12 4.03 -14.45
C ASN A 19 -7.05 4.01 -12.93
N LYS A 20 -7.82 3.09 -12.34
CA LYS A 20 -7.74 2.77 -10.91
C LYS A 20 -6.27 2.52 -10.57
N PRO A 21 -5.73 3.15 -9.50
CA PRO A 21 -4.33 2.97 -9.18
C PRO A 21 -4.05 1.50 -8.88
N ASN A 22 -2.87 1.03 -9.24
CA ASN A 22 -2.33 -0.19 -8.64
C ASN A 22 -1.87 0.12 -7.20
N SER A 23 -1.68 -0.94 -6.41
CA SER A 23 -1.05 -0.83 -5.09
C SER A 23 0.19 0.08 -5.11
N PRO A 24 0.38 0.98 -4.13
CA PRO A 24 1.60 1.77 -3.98
C PRO A 24 2.86 0.92 -3.73
N PHE A 25 2.67 -0.32 -3.27
CA PHE A 25 3.73 -1.15 -2.70
C PHE A 25 4.04 -2.37 -3.53
N ARG A 26 5.30 -2.80 -3.45
CA ARG A 26 5.70 -4.16 -3.80
C ARG A 26 5.51 -5.01 -2.56
N TYR A 27 4.61 -5.97 -2.58
CA TYR A 27 4.27 -6.76 -1.39
C TYR A 27 4.28 -8.26 -1.71
N ALA A 28 4.88 -9.05 -0.84
CA ALA A 28 4.87 -10.51 -0.95
C ALA A 28 3.42 -11.02 -0.88
N GLY A 29 3.12 -12.10 -1.60
CA GLY A 29 1.75 -12.63 -1.65
C GLY A 29 0.76 -11.79 -2.46
N GLY A 30 1.21 -10.69 -3.09
CA GLY A 30 0.39 -9.84 -3.95
C GLY A 30 -0.33 -10.65 -5.02
N LYS A 31 -1.67 -10.61 -5.02
CA LYS A 31 -2.53 -11.47 -5.83
C LYS A 31 -2.60 -11.05 -7.30
N PHE A 32 -1.56 -10.46 -7.88
CA PHE A 32 -1.60 -9.88 -9.22
C PHE A 32 -2.13 -10.85 -10.29
N TYR A 33 -1.69 -12.11 -10.28
CA TYR A 33 -2.16 -13.13 -11.23
C TYR A 33 -3.59 -13.63 -10.94
N ALA A 34 -3.98 -13.75 -9.68
CA ALA A 34 -5.31 -14.17 -9.26
C ALA A 34 -6.34 -13.02 -9.22
N ARG A 35 -5.87 -11.78 -9.30
CA ARG A 35 -6.64 -10.54 -9.11
C ARG A 35 -7.89 -10.51 -9.97
N LYS A 36 -7.79 -10.91 -11.24
CA LYS A 36 -8.97 -10.91 -12.14
C LYS A 36 -10.06 -11.84 -11.62
N LEU A 37 -9.71 -13.06 -11.24
CA LEU A 37 -10.66 -14.06 -10.74
C LEU A 37 -11.27 -13.62 -9.40
N ILE A 38 -10.45 -13.08 -8.49
CA ILE A 38 -10.94 -12.54 -7.20
C ILE A 38 -11.95 -11.41 -7.42
N LEU A 39 -11.63 -10.47 -8.32
CA LEU A 39 -12.52 -9.35 -8.63
C LEU A 39 -13.85 -9.77 -9.25
N GLU A 40 -13.90 -10.90 -9.97
CA GLU A 40 -15.14 -11.46 -10.51
C GLU A 40 -16.04 -12.06 -9.42
N GLN A 41 -15.48 -12.44 -8.28
CA GLN A 41 -16.23 -12.94 -7.12
C GLN A 41 -16.69 -11.82 -6.17
N LEU A 42 -16.16 -10.60 -6.31
CA LEU A 42 -16.58 -9.48 -5.48
C LEU A 42 -18.02 -9.09 -5.80
N LYS A 43 -18.89 -9.22 -4.80
CA LYS A 43 -20.28 -8.76 -4.88
C LYS A 43 -20.37 -7.29 -4.46
N PRO A 44 -21.29 -6.51 -5.06
CA PRO A 44 -21.63 -5.19 -4.53
C PRO A 44 -22.01 -5.31 -3.05
N SER A 45 -21.41 -4.48 -2.23
CA SER A 45 -21.59 -4.48 -0.79
C SER A 45 -21.61 -3.05 -0.28
N HIS A 46 -22.28 -2.85 0.85
CA HIS A 46 -22.30 -1.55 1.50
C HIS A 46 -20.94 -1.19 2.11
N SER A 47 -20.25 -2.22 2.63
CA SER A 47 -18.97 -2.14 3.30
C SER A 47 -18.01 -3.17 2.72
N TYR A 48 -16.75 -2.79 2.53
CA TYR A 48 -15.65 -3.67 2.13
C TYR A 48 -14.52 -3.59 3.13
N CYS A 49 -13.96 -4.74 3.50
CA CYS A 49 -12.88 -4.81 4.49
C CYS A 49 -11.76 -5.78 4.07
N GLU A 50 -10.51 -5.35 4.26
CA GLU A 50 -9.32 -6.21 4.22
C GLU A 50 -8.66 -6.22 5.60
N PRO A 51 -8.87 -7.27 6.44
CA PRO A 51 -8.21 -7.39 7.74
C PRO A 51 -6.67 -7.56 7.64
N PHE A 52 -6.22 -8.10 6.50
CA PHE A 52 -4.82 -8.32 6.12
C PHE A 52 -4.52 -7.59 4.80
N ALA A 53 -4.55 -6.27 4.85
CA ALA A 53 -4.46 -5.45 3.65
C ALA A 53 -3.15 -5.69 2.88
N GLY A 54 -2.01 -5.78 3.57
CA GLY A 54 -0.70 -5.84 2.94
C GLY A 54 -0.53 -4.73 1.90
N GLY A 55 -0.36 -5.11 0.64
CA GLY A 55 -0.33 -4.14 -0.48
C GLY A 55 -1.68 -3.54 -0.89
N GLY A 56 -2.81 -4.03 -0.38
CA GLY A 56 -4.17 -3.58 -0.74
C GLY A 56 -4.54 -3.91 -2.19
N SER A 57 -3.94 -4.96 -2.76
CA SER A 57 -3.97 -5.19 -4.21
C SER A 57 -5.38 -5.40 -4.76
N ILE A 58 -6.29 -5.96 -3.96
CA ILE A 58 -7.69 -6.14 -4.33
C ILE A 58 -8.46 -4.84 -4.14
N PHE A 59 -8.34 -4.17 -2.99
CA PHE A 59 -8.91 -2.85 -2.72
C PHE A 59 -8.64 -1.86 -3.86
N PHE A 60 -7.37 -1.67 -4.23
CA PHE A 60 -6.98 -0.75 -5.28
C PHE A 60 -7.55 -1.13 -6.65
N ALA A 61 -7.81 -2.41 -6.87
CA ALA A 61 -8.35 -2.95 -8.10
C ALA A 61 -9.87 -2.96 -8.23
N GLN A 62 -10.59 -2.85 -7.12
CA GLN A 62 -12.05 -3.01 -7.09
C GLN A 62 -12.73 -2.11 -8.11
N LYS A 63 -13.67 -2.70 -8.86
CA LYS A 63 -14.40 -1.96 -9.88
C LYS A 63 -15.57 -1.17 -9.31
N ILE A 64 -16.23 -1.74 -8.31
CA ILE A 64 -17.39 -1.21 -7.63
C ILE A 64 -16.91 -0.83 -6.24
N PRO A 65 -16.74 0.48 -5.94
CA PRO A 65 -16.34 0.89 -4.61
C PRO A 65 -17.49 0.62 -3.63
N ALA A 66 -17.19 0.01 -2.49
CA ALA A 66 -18.11 0.00 -1.36
C ALA A 66 -18.27 1.44 -0.82
N LYS A 67 -19.40 1.73 -0.18
CA LYS A 67 -19.62 3.04 0.45
C LYS A 67 -18.65 3.26 1.61
N PHE A 68 -18.37 2.20 2.36
CA PHE A 68 -17.40 2.18 3.44
C PHE A 68 -16.29 1.20 3.12
N ASN A 69 -15.04 1.63 3.21
CA ASN A 69 -13.88 0.79 2.96
C ASN A 69 -12.99 0.80 4.19
N TRP A 70 -12.51 -0.37 4.59
CA TRP A 70 -11.65 -0.55 5.75
C TRP A 70 -10.43 -1.40 5.39
N LEU A 71 -9.25 -0.81 5.48
CA LEU A 71 -7.97 -1.54 5.40
C LEU A 71 -7.37 -1.66 6.80
N ASN A 72 -6.97 -2.86 7.16
CA ASN A 72 -6.22 -3.14 8.38
C ASN A 72 -5.00 -3.98 8.06
N ASP A 73 -3.95 -3.81 8.83
CA ASP A 73 -2.81 -4.72 8.84
C ASP A 73 -2.11 -4.60 10.19
N PHE A 74 -1.43 -5.66 10.62
CA PHE A 74 -0.69 -5.67 11.87
C PHE A 74 0.70 -5.01 11.74
N ASP A 75 1.23 -4.86 10.52
CA ASP A 75 2.47 -4.13 10.27
C ASP A 75 2.28 -2.61 10.45
N GLU A 76 2.73 -2.09 11.60
CA GLU A 76 2.66 -0.67 11.96
C GLU A 76 3.37 0.23 10.92
N ALA A 77 4.51 -0.20 10.38
CA ALA A 77 5.28 0.62 9.45
C ALA A 77 4.58 0.73 8.09
N LEU A 78 3.93 -0.35 7.64
CA LEU A 78 3.04 -0.35 6.48
C LEU A 78 1.84 0.58 6.72
N ILE A 79 1.15 0.46 7.86
CA ILE A 79 -0.02 1.28 8.16
C ILE A 79 0.34 2.76 8.28
N ASN A 80 1.44 3.10 8.96
CA ASN A 80 1.95 4.46 8.98
C ASN A 80 2.18 4.97 7.54
N THR A 81 2.78 4.15 6.66
CA THR A 81 3.02 4.56 5.27
C THR A 81 1.70 4.82 4.52
N TYR A 82 0.68 3.99 4.71
CA TYR A 82 -0.67 4.25 4.17
C TYR A 82 -1.25 5.58 4.66
N LEU A 83 -1.18 5.84 5.97
CA LEU A 83 -1.69 7.07 6.59
C LEU A 83 -0.93 8.31 6.07
N GLN A 84 0.40 8.25 5.96
CA GLN A 84 1.19 9.36 5.41
C GLN A 84 0.90 9.61 3.94
N ILE A 85 0.63 8.58 3.14
CA ILE A 85 0.18 8.74 1.75
C ILE A 85 -1.21 9.40 1.70
N ARG A 86 -2.14 9.05 2.59
CA ARG A 86 -3.50 9.61 2.62
C ARG A 86 -3.52 11.05 3.13
N ASP A 87 -2.83 11.32 4.23
CA ASP A 87 -3.05 12.52 5.05
C ASP A 87 -1.92 13.56 4.87
N ASN A 88 -0.71 13.12 4.53
CA ASN A 88 0.50 13.95 4.53
C ASN A 88 1.30 13.83 3.22
N LEU A 89 0.64 13.55 2.10
CA LEU A 89 1.30 13.29 0.82
C LEU A 89 2.24 14.44 0.41
N GLN A 90 1.87 15.69 0.68
CA GLN A 90 2.71 16.85 0.34
C GLN A 90 4.05 16.82 1.09
N GLU A 91 4.03 16.54 2.39
CA GLU A 91 5.25 16.44 3.19
C GLU A 91 6.08 15.24 2.77
N LEU A 92 5.43 14.08 2.54
CA LEU A 92 6.11 12.89 2.02
C LEU A 92 6.76 13.15 0.65
N ALA A 93 6.09 13.90 -0.23
CA ALA A 93 6.59 14.22 -1.56
C ALA A 93 7.86 15.07 -1.52
N LYS A 94 8.07 15.92 -0.50
CA LYS A 94 9.31 16.70 -0.35
C LYS A 94 10.55 15.81 -0.20
N TYR A 95 10.41 14.66 0.45
CA TYR A 95 11.51 13.68 0.58
C TYR A 95 11.71 12.84 -0.68
N LEU A 96 10.64 12.61 -1.45
CA LEU A 96 10.68 11.80 -2.67
C LEU A 96 11.07 12.62 -3.90
N ASP A 97 10.96 13.94 -3.87
CA ASP A 97 11.25 14.79 -5.01
C ASP A 97 12.73 14.76 -5.36
N GLY A 98 13.03 14.57 -6.65
CA GLY A 98 14.41 14.43 -7.14
C GLY A 98 15.20 13.21 -6.66
N ILE A 99 14.64 12.34 -5.79
CA ILE A 99 15.40 11.23 -5.22
C ILE A 99 15.76 10.18 -6.28
N GLN A 100 16.97 9.66 -6.20
CA GLN A 100 17.45 8.60 -7.09
C GLN A 100 17.31 7.23 -6.41
N ALA A 101 17.02 6.21 -7.21
CA ALA A 101 17.12 4.83 -6.77
C ALA A 101 18.57 4.37 -7.00
N THR A 102 19.38 4.36 -5.95
CA THR A 102 20.77 3.89 -5.98
C THR A 102 21.04 2.91 -4.84
N LYS A 103 22.04 2.04 -5.03
CA LYS A 103 22.40 1.03 -4.02
C LYS A 103 22.97 1.70 -2.76
N GLU A 104 23.66 2.82 -2.93
CA GLU A 104 24.26 3.62 -1.87
C GLU A 104 23.16 4.22 -0.99
N LEU A 105 22.15 4.85 -1.59
CA LEU A 105 21.02 5.42 -0.86
C LEU A 105 20.19 4.32 -0.19
N HIS A 106 19.98 3.18 -0.83
CA HIS A 106 19.32 2.02 -0.19
C HIS A 106 20.08 1.55 1.05
N THR A 107 21.41 1.43 0.95
CA THR A 107 22.26 1.04 2.09
C THR A 107 22.17 2.06 3.21
N PHE A 108 22.26 3.35 2.88
CA PHE A 108 22.14 4.45 3.84
C PHE A 108 20.77 4.44 4.55
N TYR A 109 19.68 4.40 3.79
CA TYR A 109 18.34 4.39 4.39
C TYR A 109 18.06 3.12 5.18
N LYS A 110 18.66 1.98 4.81
CA LYS A 110 18.54 0.75 5.57
C LYS A 110 19.27 0.84 6.91
N ASN A 111 20.54 1.25 6.91
CA ASN A 111 21.44 1.01 8.05
C ASN A 111 21.79 2.27 8.87
N GLU A 112 21.71 3.45 8.29
CA GLU A 112 22.27 4.68 8.90
C GLU A 112 21.20 5.72 9.21
N TYR A 113 20.21 5.88 8.33
CA TYR A 113 19.17 6.88 8.48
C TYR A 113 18.24 6.56 9.66
N LYS A 114 18.12 7.52 10.59
CA LYS A 114 17.28 7.42 11.80
C LYS A 114 16.08 8.37 11.68
N PRO A 115 14.92 7.90 11.18
CA PRO A 115 13.75 8.75 11.01
C PRO A 115 13.20 9.21 12.37
N LYS A 116 12.83 10.48 12.47
CA LYS A 116 12.33 11.11 13.71
C LYS A 116 10.83 11.38 13.70
N THR A 117 10.23 11.47 12.52
CA THR A 117 8.81 11.75 12.33
C THR A 117 8.11 10.60 11.62
N ASP A 118 6.78 10.54 11.70
CA ASP A 118 5.98 9.56 10.95
C ASP A 118 6.18 9.67 9.44
N THR A 119 6.30 10.90 8.93
CA THR A 119 6.56 11.15 7.52
C THR A 119 7.95 10.64 7.10
N GLU A 120 8.98 10.85 7.93
CA GLU A 120 10.32 10.29 7.68
C GLU A 120 10.33 8.76 7.74
N ARG A 121 9.56 8.16 8.67
CA ARG A 121 9.38 6.70 8.76
C ARG A 121 8.73 6.16 7.48
N ALA A 122 7.65 6.78 7.02
CA ALA A 122 6.96 6.40 5.79
C ALA A 122 7.84 6.61 4.55
N PHE A 123 8.59 7.71 4.48
CA PHE A 123 9.56 7.96 3.43
C PHE A 123 10.61 6.85 3.35
N ARG A 124 11.28 6.55 4.48
CA ARG A 124 12.28 5.48 4.55
C ARG A 124 11.68 4.14 4.13
N TRP A 125 10.53 3.78 4.69
CA TRP A 125 9.84 2.53 4.39
C TRP A 125 9.49 2.43 2.90
N TYR A 126 8.89 3.47 2.33
CA TYR A 126 8.50 3.50 0.92
C TYR A 126 9.72 3.42 0.00
N TYR A 127 10.78 4.20 0.27
CA TYR A 127 12.02 4.14 -0.51
C TYR A 127 12.57 2.72 -0.54
N LEU A 128 12.73 2.10 0.64
CA LEU A 128 13.23 0.73 0.76
C LEU A 128 12.30 -0.27 0.07
N ASN A 129 10.98 -0.17 0.22
CA ASN A 129 10.02 -1.05 -0.45
C ASN A 129 10.16 -1.00 -1.98
N ARG A 130 10.30 0.21 -2.52
CA ARG A 130 10.38 0.44 -3.97
C ARG A 130 11.72 0.04 -4.58
N THR A 131 12.77 -0.03 -3.76
CA THR A 131 14.13 -0.32 -4.21
C THR A 131 14.67 -1.69 -3.78
N SER A 132 13.99 -2.38 -2.87
CA SER A 132 14.37 -3.73 -2.42
C SER A 132 13.87 -4.83 -3.34
N TYR A 133 14.57 -5.97 -3.34
CA TYR A 133 14.16 -7.17 -4.05
C TYR A 133 12.75 -7.58 -3.63
N SER A 134 11.83 -7.63 -4.60
CA SER A 134 10.41 -7.95 -4.39
C SER A 134 9.68 -7.12 -3.33
N GLY A 135 10.25 -5.99 -2.89
CA GLY A 135 9.69 -5.17 -1.81
C GLY A 135 9.71 -5.84 -0.43
N ILE A 136 10.64 -6.78 -0.21
CA ILE A 136 10.77 -7.45 1.10
C ILE A 136 11.21 -6.41 2.15
N MET A 137 10.41 -6.25 3.20
CA MET A 137 10.63 -5.27 4.27
C MET A 137 11.17 -5.88 5.56
N LYS A 138 11.29 -7.21 5.62
CA LYS A 138 12.00 -7.88 6.71
C LYS A 138 13.46 -7.46 6.71
N GLU A 139 13.97 -6.95 7.84
CA GLU A 139 15.25 -6.25 7.92
C GLU A 139 16.44 -7.07 7.39
N GLU A 140 16.52 -8.35 7.78
CA GLU A 140 17.59 -9.27 7.37
C GLU A 140 17.51 -9.61 5.88
N ASN A 141 16.35 -9.43 5.23
CA ASN A 141 16.10 -9.78 3.84
C ASN A 141 15.82 -8.56 2.93
N CYS A 142 15.86 -7.35 3.47
CA CYS A 142 15.68 -6.09 2.76
C CYS A 142 16.95 -5.78 1.95
N TYR A 143 17.16 -6.49 0.85
CA TYR A 143 18.30 -6.34 -0.05
C TYR A 143 17.97 -5.47 -1.25
N TRP A 144 18.95 -4.74 -1.77
CA TRP A 144 18.83 -3.99 -3.02
C TRP A 144 18.34 -4.89 -4.17
N GLY A 145 17.32 -4.44 -4.90
CA GLY A 145 16.74 -5.19 -6.02
C GLY A 145 16.00 -4.32 -7.03
N TYR A 146 16.34 -3.04 -7.10
CA TYR A 146 15.85 -2.13 -8.12
C TYR A 146 16.55 -2.41 -9.45
N GLY A 147 15.77 -2.38 -10.52
CA GLY A 147 16.31 -2.35 -11.87
C GLY A 147 15.44 -1.50 -12.78
N GLU A 148 16.10 -0.63 -13.54
CA GLU A 148 15.47 0.46 -14.31
C GLU A 148 14.45 -0.02 -15.36
N LYS A 149 14.60 -1.26 -15.86
CA LYS A 149 13.72 -1.86 -16.86
C LYS A 149 12.40 -2.38 -16.29
N TYR A 150 12.38 -2.83 -15.03
CA TYR A 150 11.25 -3.55 -14.44
C TYR A 150 10.67 -2.90 -13.18
N SER A 151 11.40 -1.97 -12.57
CA SER A 151 10.94 -1.22 -11.40
C SER A 151 10.34 0.12 -11.85
N MET A 152 9.26 0.56 -11.20
CA MET A 152 8.73 1.89 -11.48
C MET A 152 9.76 2.94 -11.02
N ARG A 153 10.16 3.78 -11.98
CA ARG A 153 11.22 4.79 -11.81
C ARG A 153 10.82 5.86 -10.77
N PRO A 154 11.77 6.42 -9.99
CA PRO A 154 11.51 7.44 -8.97
C PRO A 154 10.65 8.62 -9.43
N LYS A 155 10.89 9.14 -10.64
CA LYS A 155 10.09 10.22 -11.24
C LYS A 155 8.59 9.94 -11.33
N ASN A 156 8.17 8.67 -11.29
CA ASN A 156 6.78 8.25 -11.36
C ASN A 156 6.17 7.97 -9.97
N TRP A 157 6.95 8.02 -8.89
CA TRP A 157 6.47 7.70 -7.54
C TRP A 157 5.43 8.71 -7.05
N ILE A 158 5.74 10.01 -7.08
CA ILE A 158 4.80 11.05 -6.63
C ILE A 158 3.51 11.07 -7.46
N PRO A 159 3.54 11.05 -8.81
CA PRO A 159 2.31 10.96 -9.60
C PRO A 159 1.44 9.74 -9.26
N HIS A 160 2.07 8.57 -9.04
CA HIS A 160 1.34 7.38 -8.63
C HIS A 160 0.76 7.52 -7.22
N LEU A 161 1.53 8.04 -6.26
CA LEU A 161 1.07 8.26 -4.89
C LEU A 161 -0.10 9.26 -4.81
N ARG A 162 -0.20 10.24 -5.70
CA ARG A 162 -1.39 11.12 -5.79
C ARG A 162 -2.66 10.33 -6.07
N THR A 163 -2.63 9.46 -7.09
CA THR A 163 -3.78 8.61 -7.43
C THR A 163 -4.14 7.64 -6.30
N VAL A 164 -3.15 7.19 -5.53
CA VAL A 164 -3.34 6.33 -4.35
C VAL A 164 -3.98 7.14 -3.21
N SER A 165 -3.45 8.32 -2.91
CA SER A 165 -3.97 9.25 -1.89
C SER A 165 -5.44 9.58 -2.14
N ASP A 166 -5.80 9.90 -3.38
CA ASP A 166 -7.19 10.21 -3.76
C ASP A 166 -8.14 9.05 -3.44
N LYS A 167 -7.70 7.81 -3.71
CA LYS A 167 -8.50 6.61 -3.42
C LYS A 167 -8.57 6.29 -1.93
N LEU A 168 -7.59 6.72 -1.13
CA LEU A 168 -7.55 6.47 0.31
C LEU A 168 -8.37 7.46 1.16
N GLN A 169 -8.78 8.62 0.62
CA GLN A 169 -9.41 9.70 1.41
C GLN A 169 -10.64 9.27 2.22
N SER A 170 -11.41 8.29 1.75
CA SER A 170 -12.62 7.80 2.44
C SER A 170 -12.46 6.39 3.02
N VAL A 171 -11.22 5.98 3.27
CA VAL A 171 -10.88 4.64 3.77
C VAL A 171 -10.55 4.73 5.25
N LYS A 172 -11.21 3.90 6.07
CA LYS A 172 -10.79 3.63 7.45
C LYS A 172 -9.51 2.79 7.38
N ILE A 173 -8.46 3.25 8.04
CA ILE A 173 -7.16 2.56 8.06
C ILE A 173 -6.81 2.33 9.52
N THR A 174 -6.55 1.08 9.91
CA THR A 174 -6.23 0.71 11.29
C THR A 174 -5.01 -0.21 11.36
N ASN A 175 -4.40 -0.25 12.54
CA ASN A 175 -3.35 -1.20 12.92
C ASN A 175 -3.80 -1.88 14.21
N ILE A 176 -4.71 -2.85 14.07
CA ILE A 176 -5.26 -3.65 15.18
C ILE A 176 -5.25 -5.13 14.80
N ASP A 177 -5.55 -6.00 15.76
CA ASP A 177 -5.67 -7.43 15.50
C ASP A 177 -6.79 -7.71 14.46
N PHE A 178 -6.57 -8.72 13.61
CA PHE A 178 -7.50 -9.04 12.55
C PHE A 178 -8.84 -9.58 13.07
N GLU A 179 -8.86 -10.25 14.23
CA GLU A 179 -10.08 -10.74 14.87
C GLU A 179 -10.99 -9.57 15.22
N GLU A 180 -10.43 -8.51 15.82
CA GLU A 180 -11.18 -7.30 16.16
C GLU A 180 -11.82 -6.65 14.92
N VAL A 181 -11.14 -6.70 13.77
CA VAL A 181 -11.65 -6.18 12.50
C VAL A 181 -12.82 -7.01 12.01
N ILE A 182 -12.67 -8.34 12.03
CA ILE A 182 -13.71 -9.28 11.57
C ILE A 182 -14.94 -9.15 12.46
N ASP A 183 -14.78 -9.14 13.78
CA ASP A 183 -15.86 -9.04 14.77
C ASP A 183 -16.57 -7.69 14.72
N SER A 184 -15.86 -6.62 14.37
CA SER A 184 -16.42 -5.27 14.23
C SER A 184 -17.02 -5.01 12.84
N ALA A 185 -16.89 -5.93 11.89
CA ALA A 185 -17.43 -5.73 10.55
C ALA A 185 -18.96 -5.78 10.59
N SER A 186 -19.61 -4.78 9.98
CA SER A 186 -21.08 -4.74 9.94
C SER A 186 -21.65 -5.90 9.13
N ASP A 187 -22.83 -6.38 9.50
CA ASP A 187 -23.55 -7.40 8.73
C ASP A 187 -23.66 -7.04 7.24
N GLY A 188 -23.39 -8.02 6.38
CA GLY A 188 -23.39 -7.83 4.93
C GLY A 188 -22.14 -7.14 4.36
N SER A 189 -21.09 -6.92 5.18
CA SER A 189 -19.78 -6.50 4.67
C SER A 189 -19.15 -7.57 3.78
N MET A 190 -18.49 -7.14 2.70
CA MET A 190 -17.61 -8.00 1.92
C MET A 190 -16.22 -7.99 2.54
N LEU A 191 -15.81 -9.10 3.15
CA LEU A 191 -14.47 -9.27 3.69
C LEU A 191 -13.60 -10.00 2.68
N PHE A 192 -12.43 -9.45 2.38
CA PHE A 192 -11.37 -10.15 1.68
C PHE A 192 -10.27 -10.48 2.69
N VAL A 193 -10.22 -11.75 3.09
CA VAL A 193 -9.32 -12.26 4.14
C VAL A 193 -8.19 -13.04 3.47
N ASP A 194 -6.97 -12.54 3.60
CA ASP A 194 -5.76 -13.09 2.95
C ASP A 194 -4.60 -13.16 3.95
N PRO A 195 -4.69 -14.03 4.96
CA PRO A 195 -3.68 -14.12 6.01
C PRO A 195 -2.37 -14.70 5.46
N PRO A 196 -1.25 -14.54 6.18
CA PRO A 196 -0.01 -15.23 5.84
C PRO A 196 -0.24 -16.75 5.72
N TYR A 197 0.20 -17.36 4.62
CA TYR A 197 0.01 -18.80 4.43
C TYR A 197 0.85 -19.61 5.41
N TYR A 198 0.20 -20.49 6.18
CA TYR A 198 0.83 -21.36 7.17
C TYR A 198 2.07 -22.10 6.63
N ASN A 199 1.95 -22.74 5.46
CA ASN A 199 3.03 -23.53 4.84
C ASN A 199 4.03 -22.70 4.01
N ALA A 200 3.84 -21.37 3.89
CA ALA A 200 4.81 -20.52 3.22
C ALA A 200 5.97 -20.16 4.15
N ASP A 201 7.10 -19.72 3.59
CA ASP A 201 8.24 -19.23 4.36
C ASP A 201 7.93 -17.84 4.95
N GLN A 202 6.99 -17.78 5.89
CA GLN A 202 6.49 -16.55 6.51
C GLN A 202 7.64 -15.77 7.16
N LYS A 203 8.57 -16.51 7.80
CA LYS A 203 9.79 -16.01 8.42
C LYS A 203 10.70 -15.28 7.44
N LYS A 204 10.55 -15.45 6.13
CA LYS A 204 11.36 -14.74 5.14
C LYS A 204 10.73 -13.43 4.69
N PHE A 205 9.40 -13.34 4.68
CA PHE A 205 8.66 -12.32 3.95
C PHE A 205 7.90 -11.33 4.83
N TYR A 206 7.41 -11.75 6.00
CA TYR A 206 6.57 -10.92 6.86
C TYR A 206 7.30 -10.58 8.17
N PRO A 207 7.08 -9.37 8.72
CA PRO A 207 7.59 -9.01 10.03
C PRO A 207 6.84 -9.75 11.16
N CYS A 208 5.59 -10.13 10.92
CA CYS A 208 4.71 -10.82 11.87
C CYS A 208 4.38 -12.22 11.34
N ASN A 209 4.39 -13.24 12.22
CA ASN A 209 4.13 -14.64 11.84
C ASN A 209 2.72 -15.05 12.28
N PHE A 210 2.16 -16.04 11.60
CA PHE A 210 0.86 -16.65 11.88
C PHE A 210 1.06 -18.11 12.30
N GLU A 211 0.50 -18.50 13.46
CA GLU A 211 0.54 -19.87 13.96
C GLU A 211 -0.66 -20.69 13.45
N LEU A 212 -0.65 -22.01 13.65
CA LEU A 212 -1.76 -22.88 13.21
C LEU A 212 -3.08 -22.63 13.96
N LYS A 213 -2.99 -22.08 15.16
CA LYS A 213 -4.14 -21.84 16.06
C LYS A 213 -4.85 -20.52 15.77
N ASP A 214 -4.19 -19.62 15.04
CA ASP A 214 -4.67 -18.30 14.62
C ASP A 214 -5.45 -18.44 13.29
#